data_AF-A0A7C9VR15-F1
#
_entry.id   AF-A0A7C9VR15-F1
#
_cell.length_a   1.000
_cell.length_b   1.000
_cell.length_c   1.000
_cell.angle_alpha   90.00
_cell.angle_beta   90.00
_cell.angle_gamma   90.00
#
_symmetry.space_group_name_H-M   'P 1'
#
loop_
_entity.id
_entity.type
_entity.pdbx_description
1 polymer ?
#
loop_
_entity_poly.entity_id
_entity_poly.type
_entity_poly.pdbx_seq_one_letter_code
_entity_poly.pdbx_strand_id
1 'polypeptide(L)'
;MRDLFDGDIVDQRDVQLAPGAMLLAGFARPLEASLIEAVNAIIARAPFRHLVTPGGHRMSVAMTNCGRVGWVSDRTGYRYDPIDPVGGHPWPQMPVV
;
A
#
# COMPACT_ATOMS: atom_id res chain seq x y z
N MET A 1 -7.95 -13.83 -19.33
CA MET A 1 -6.97 -13.62 -18.24
C MET A 1 -7.62 -14.22 -17.01
N ARG A 2 -7.04 -15.26 -16.42
CA ARG A 2 -7.58 -15.89 -15.20
C ARG A 2 -7.24 -14.95 -14.05
N ASP A 3 -8.24 -14.54 -13.26
CA ASP A 3 -7.97 -13.71 -12.08
C ASP A 3 -7.04 -14.49 -11.14
N LEU A 4 -6.10 -13.79 -10.52
CA LEU A 4 -5.20 -14.38 -9.52
C LEU A 4 -5.99 -15.01 -8.35
N PHE A 5 -7.23 -14.56 -8.14
CA PHE A 5 -8.16 -15.03 -7.12
C PHE A 5 -9.27 -15.96 -7.64
N ASP A 6 -9.20 -16.42 -8.90
CA ASP A 6 -10.18 -17.36 -9.50
C ASP A 6 -9.89 -18.83 -9.18
N GLY A 7 -8.87 -19.13 -8.38
CA GLY A 7 -8.61 -20.48 -7.90
C GLY A 7 -9.56 -20.86 -6.77
N ASP A 8 -10.05 -22.10 -6.77
CA ASP A 8 -10.56 -22.77 -5.57
C ASP A 8 -9.38 -22.93 -4.59
N ILE A 9 -8.97 -21.83 -3.97
CA ILE A 9 -8.15 -21.88 -2.77
C ILE A 9 -9.05 -22.61 -1.77
N VAL A 10 -8.62 -23.79 -1.34
CA VAL A 10 -9.22 -24.45 -0.17
C VAL A 10 -9.06 -23.44 0.98
N ASP A 11 -10.13 -22.70 1.21
CA ASP A 11 -10.19 -21.44 1.94
C ASP A 11 -10.03 -21.76 3.43
N GLN A 12 -8.79 -22.00 3.87
CA GLN A 12 -8.50 -21.90 5.29
C GLN A 12 -8.68 -20.44 5.69
N ARG A 13 -9.92 -20.09 6.01
CA ARG A 13 -10.26 -18.83 6.67
C ARG A 13 -9.63 -18.84 8.06
N ASP A 14 -9.28 -17.65 8.52
CA ASP A 14 -8.86 -17.39 9.89
C ASP A 14 -7.65 -18.24 10.35
N VAL A 15 -6.61 -18.32 9.51
CA VAL A 15 -5.40 -19.09 9.81
C VAL A 15 -4.47 -18.32 10.73
N GLN A 16 -4.13 -18.92 11.88
CA GLN A 16 -3.14 -18.37 12.80
C GLN A 16 -1.73 -18.58 12.28
N LEU A 17 -1.09 -17.49 11.89
CA LEU A 17 0.29 -17.47 11.43
C LEU A 17 1.28 -17.46 12.61
N ALA A 18 0.94 -16.71 13.67
CA ALA A 18 1.71 -16.56 14.90
C ALA A 18 0.81 -15.98 16.02
N PRO A 19 1.26 -15.95 17.29
CA PRO A 19 0.57 -15.18 18.32
C PRO A 19 0.37 -13.72 17.89
N GLY A 20 -0.89 -13.27 17.78
CA GLY A 20 -1.25 -11.91 17.35
C GLY A 20 -1.28 -11.67 15.83
N ALA A 21 -1.12 -12.70 14.99
CA ALA A 21 -1.13 -12.58 13.53
C ALA A 21 -2.09 -13.58 12.85
N MET A 22 -2.99 -13.06 12.02
CA MET A 22 -4.06 -13.81 11.36
C MET A 22 -4.07 -13.59 9.85
N LEU A 23 -4.26 -14.66 9.10
CA LEU A 23 -4.62 -14.60 7.69
C LEU A 23 -6.15 -14.72 7.57
N LEU A 24 -6.80 -13.64 7.13
CA LEU A 24 -8.25 -13.57 6.89
C LEU A 24 -8.50 -13.66 5.38
N ALA A 25 -8.52 -14.88 4.85
CA ALA A 25 -8.69 -15.11 3.42
C ALA A 25 -10.02 -14.53 2.92
N GLY A 26 -9.95 -13.75 1.84
CA GLY A 26 -11.11 -13.12 1.21
C GLY A 26 -11.78 -11.96 1.99
N PHE A 27 -11.23 -11.55 3.14
CA PHE A 27 -11.87 -10.57 4.03
C PHE A 27 -12.25 -9.25 3.35
N ALA A 28 -11.36 -8.69 2.53
CA ALA A 28 -11.57 -7.42 1.85
C ALA A 28 -12.31 -7.54 0.50
N ARG A 29 -12.70 -8.76 0.05
CA ARG A 29 -13.35 -8.94 -1.27
C ARG A 29 -14.62 -8.11 -1.45
N PRO A 30 -15.51 -7.95 -0.44
CA PRO A 30 -16.68 -7.09 -0.59
C PRO A 30 -16.36 -5.62 -0.86
N LEU A 31 -15.14 -5.17 -0.54
CA LEU A 31 -14.67 -3.78 -0.69
C LEU A 31 -13.74 -3.58 -1.90
N GLU A 32 -13.42 -4.65 -2.65
CA GLU A 32 -12.39 -4.65 -3.69
C GLU A 32 -12.52 -3.48 -4.68
N ALA A 33 -13.70 -3.32 -5.29
CA ALA A 33 -13.92 -2.28 -6.29
C ALA A 33 -13.70 -0.87 -5.71
N SER A 34 -14.24 -0.62 -4.53
CA SER A 34 -14.14 0.69 -3.88
C SER A 34 -12.72 0.97 -3.36
N LEU A 35 -11.98 -0.06 -2.91
CA LEU A 35 -10.57 0.06 -2.55
C LEU A 35 -9.71 0.40 -3.78
N ILE A 36 -9.94 -0.27 -4.92
CA ILE A 36 -9.23 0.02 -6.18
C ILE A 36 -9.51 1.45 -6.65
N GLU A 37 -10.76 1.90 -6.60
CA GLU A 37 -11.14 3.28 -6.94
C GLU A 37 -10.44 4.31 -6.04
N ALA A 38 -10.43 4.07 -4.73
CA ALA A 38 -9.75 4.95 -3.79
C ALA A 38 -8.23 5.00 -4.01
N VAL A 39 -7.61 3.86 -4.31
CA VAL A 39 -6.20 3.79 -4.70
C VAL A 39 -5.93 4.61 -5.96
N ASN A 40 -6.78 4.51 -6.99
CA ASN A 40 -6.64 5.31 -8.21
C ASN A 40 -6.75 6.81 -7.93
N ALA A 41 -7.66 7.23 -7.05
CA ALA A 41 -7.78 8.64 -6.64
C ALA A 41 -6.55 9.15 -5.88
N ILE A 42 -5.92 8.30 -5.05
CA ILE A 42 -4.65 8.61 -4.39
C ILE A 42 -3.54 8.76 -5.43
N ILE A 43 -3.41 7.81 -6.35
CA ILE A 43 -2.35 7.80 -7.38
C ILE A 43 -2.43 9.06 -8.26
N ALA A 44 -3.63 9.51 -8.61
CA ALA A 44 -3.81 10.73 -9.40
C ALA A 44 -3.23 11.98 -8.73
N ARG A 45 -3.15 12.00 -7.39
CA ARG A 45 -2.65 13.14 -6.59
C ARG A 45 -1.23 12.94 -6.07
N ALA A 46 -0.84 11.71 -5.79
CA ALA A 46 0.48 11.31 -5.33
C ALA A 46 0.91 10.07 -6.15
N PRO A 47 1.50 10.27 -7.35
CA PRO A 47 1.85 9.16 -8.23
C PRO A 47 2.87 8.21 -7.61
N PHE A 48 2.79 6.95 -8.01
CA PHE A 48 3.76 5.93 -7.65
C PHE A 48 5.20 6.35 -7.98
N ARG A 49 6.14 6.00 -7.09
CA ARG A 49 7.58 6.12 -7.35
C ARG A 49 8.36 4.94 -6.80
N HIS A 50 9.54 4.74 -7.35
CA HIS A 50 10.54 3.83 -6.80
C HIS A 50 11.45 4.62 -5.86
N LEU A 51 11.36 4.34 -4.57
CA LEU A 51 12.17 5.00 -3.55
C LEU A 51 13.62 4.49 -3.57
N VAL A 52 14.53 5.26 -2.99
CA VAL A 52 15.95 4.91 -2.84
C VAL A 52 16.18 4.50 -1.40
N THR A 53 16.80 3.34 -1.18
CA THR A 53 17.19 2.88 0.14
C THR A 53 18.34 3.72 0.71
N PRO A 54 18.59 3.69 2.02
CA PRO A 54 19.75 4.37 2.63
C PRO A 54 21.08 3.94 1.99
N GLY A 55 21.18 2.68 1.56
CA GLY A 55 22.33 2.14 0.82
C GLY A 55 22.45 2.64 -0.64
N GLY A 56 21.54 3.48 -1.12
CA GLY A 56 21.56 4.04 -2.47
C GLY A 56 20.94 3.15 -3.55
N HIS A 57 20.28 2.05 -3.17
CA HIS A 57 19.62 1.15 -4.13
C HIS A 57 18.20 1.60 -4.43
N ARG A 58 17.81 1.54 -5.70
CA ARG A 58 16.43 1.81 -6.12
C ARG A 58 15.56 0.58 -5.88
N MET A 59 14.44 0.76 -5.18
CA MET A 59 13.49 -0.33 -4.92
C MET A 59 12.78 -0.76 -6.21
N SER A 60 12.59 -2.07 -6.40
CA SER A 60 11.83 -2.62 -7.53
C SER A 60 10.33 -2.35 -7.41
N VAL A 61 9.81 -2.27 -6.16
CA VAL A 61 8.43 -1.92 -5.86
C VAL A 61 8.23 -0.42 -6.00
N ALA A 62 7.14 -0.02 -6.67
CA ALA A 62 6.70 1.37 -6.69
C ALA A 62 5.72 1.61 -5.54
N MET A 63 5.85 2.74 -4.85
CA MET A 63 5.11 3.07 -3.63
C MET A 63 4.51 4.47 -3.71
N THR A 64 3.40 4.67 -3.01
CA THR A 64 2.81 5.97 -2.68
C THR A 64 2.12 5.85 -1.31
N ASN A 65 1.60 6.95 -0.76
CA ASN A 65 0.98 6.96 0.56
C ASN A 65 -0.31 7.81 0.58
N CYS A 66 -1.12 7.60 1.61
CA CYS A 66 -2.23 8.45 2.00
C CYS A 66 -2.32 8.52 3.54
N GLY A 67 -3.06 9.49 4.07
CA GLY A 67 -3.20 9.75 5.50
C GLY A 67 -2.31 10.89 5.98
N ARG A 68 -2.15 10.99 7.30
CA ARG A 68 -1.43 12.10 7.96
C ARG A 68 0.07 12.09 7.65
N VAL A 69 0.64 10.91 7.43
CA VAL A 69 2.06 10.70 7.13
C VAL A 69 2.21 9.56 6.15
N GLY A 70 3.26 9.61 5.34
CA GLY A 70 3.67 8.53 4.44
C GLY A 70 5.03 7.97 4.81
N TRP A 71 5.23 6.68 4.58
CA TRP A 71 6.57 6.09 4.70
C TRP A 71 7.41 6.53 3.51
N VAL A 72 8.62 7.01 3.80
CA VAL A 72 9.59 7.46 2.80
C VAL A 72 10.96 6.86 3.07
N SER A 73 11.72 6.70 2.00
CA SER A 73 13.10 6.22 2.02
C SER A 73 13.94 7.05 1.07
N ASP A 74 15.09 7.49 1.56
CA ASP A 74 16.14 8.11 0.77
C ASP A 74 17.51 7.80 1.41
N ARG A 75 18.57 8.44 0.91
CA ARG A 75 19.95 8.23 1.41
C ARG A 75 20.14 8.59 2.89
N THR A 76 19.22 9.35 3.48
CA THR A 76 19.30 9.79 4.89
C THR A 76 18.65 8.81 5.86
N GLY A 77 17.85 7.85 5.36
CA GLY A 77 17.18 6.87 6.20
C GLY A 77 15.74 6.59 5.79
N TYR A 78 15.04 5.90 6.68
CA TYR A 78 13.61 5.65 6.62
C TYR A 78 12.89 6.55 7.62
N ARG A 79 11.74 7.12 7.24
CA ARG A 79 10.93 7.94 8.15
C ARG A 79 9.47 7.98 7.73
N TYR A 80 8.64 8.46 8.64
CA TYR A 80 7.31 8.96 8.32
C TYR A 80 7.38 10.47 8.11
N ASP A 81 6.87 10.93 6.99
CA ASP A 81 6.91 12.34 6.60
C ASP A 81 5.48 12.81 6.29
N PRO A 82 5.00 13.96 6.82
CA PRO A 82 3.71 14.50 6.44
C PRO A 82 3.67 15.01 4.99
N ILE A 83 4.83 15.24 4.38
CA ILE A 83 4.94 15.79 3.03
C ILE A 83 5.38 14.72 2.03
N ASP A 84 4.76 14.73 0.86
CA ASP A 84 5.22 13.97 -0.29
C ASP A 84 6.57 14.54 -0.78
N PRO A 85 7.67 13.75 -0.78
CA PRO A 85 9.00 14.22 -1.17
C PRO A 85 9.16 14.57 -2.66
N VAL A 86 8.23 14.19 -3.54
CA VAL A 86 8.28 14.61 -4.97
C VAL A 86 7.30 15.74 -5.26
N GLY A 87 6.10 15.68 -4.69
CA GLY A 87 5.08 16.70 -4.91
C GLY A 87 5.26 17.96 -4.06
N GLY A 88 5.95 17.86 -2.92
CA GLY A 88 6.15 18.95 -1.97
C GLY A 88 4.90 19.37 -1.19
N HIS A 89 3.82 18.59 -1.28
CA HIS A 89 2.54 18.84 -0.62
C HIS A 89 2.17 17.71 0.34
N PRO A 90 1.22 17.90 1.28
CA PRO A 90 0.74 16.82 2.12
C PRO A 90 0.23 15.63 1.31
N TRP A 91 0.31 14.43 1.90
CA TRP A 91 -0.27 13.22 1.32
C TRP A 91 -1.81 13.35 1.17
N PRO A 92 -2.41 12.66 0.17
CA PRO A 92 -3.87 12.56 0.08
C PRO A 92 -4.46 12.01 1.37
N GLN A 93 -5.68 12.42 1.73
CA GLN A 93 -6.35 11.93 2.93
C GLN A 93 -6.62 10.41 2.86
N MET A 94 -6.63 9.75 4.03
CA MET A 94 -7.04 8.34 4.13
C MET A 94 -8.49 8.16 3.66
N PRO A 95 -8.78 7.25 2.71
CA PRO A 95 -10.14 6.92 2.31
C PRO A 95 -10.96 6.30 3.44
N VAL A 96 -12.30 6.36 3.33
CA VAL A 96 -13.25 5.81 4.32
C VAL A 96 -13.87 4.47 3.90
N VAL A 97 -13.38 3.90 2.81
CA VAL A 97 -13.83 2.64 2.21
C VAL A 97 -13.19 1.44 2.91
#